data_AF-Q4C1U7-F1
#
_entry.id   AF-Q4C1U7-F1
#
_cell.length_a   1.000
_cell.length_b   1.000
_cell.length_c   1.000
_cell.angle_alpha   90.00
_cell.angle_beta   90.00
_cell.angle_gamma   90.00
#
_symmetry.space_group_name_H-M   'P 1'
#
loop_
_entity.id
_entity.type
_entity.pdbx_description
1 polymer ?
#
loop_
_entity_poly.entity_id
_entity_poly.type
_entity_poly.pdbx_seq_one_letter_code
_entity_poly.pdbx_strand_id
1 'polypeptide(L)'
;MNYQFFTRKQKGTPQNQPIPGREAEMIQGRSGGWMFDAGLWKLLRRCLLIGTAQSTYYAQKRELTDDFIDVLKQAVDTDPGRVASEIVYASNGRSINNSAPLLGLVLLSMGKTPEAKEAFRAIFPEVVRTGSHFYEWLSYTKSLRGFGKIIQDVGTQWLSREDVKGLAYQLLKYQQRYGFSNRDALRLFHVKPPTDEHQQLFNWVVKGWNNYLPDEIPSEALTQIWWYEWLKHHPEQTHKAIKKGHLTHEMAAPVGKMDKKAWQLLFNEMPIGAMLRNLGSLTELGVLRADEPENIDRVENVLNDVNRLKKGRIHPIDVLKALKTYQSGGTLGRSKKNWQPVPRLVEILDKAVELSFDIAQPTGKVFLHALDISGSMSWGVVDSVGLSCCEIATAMALVTAKAEKNYTIRGFSTKFINLGISRKDSFQSALKKSSDRNFGGTDASVAYDWAIKNQV
;
A
#
# COMPACT_ATOMS: atom_id res chain seq x y z
N MET A 1 51.94 -26.46 -3.66
CA MET A 1 50.90 -25.41 -3.65
C MET A 1 51.32 -24.34 -4.65
N ASN A 2 50.60 -24.17 -5.75
CA ASN A 2 51.02 -23.34 -6.89
C ASN A 2 50.26 -21.99 -6.86
N TYR A 3 51.00 -20.88 -6.79
CA TYR A 3 50.47 -19.51 -6.74
C TYR A 3 50.01 -18.95 -8.10
N GLN A 4 49.86 -19.78 -9.14
CA GLN A 4 49.35 -19.37 -10.45
C GLN A 4 47.95 -18.76 -10.41
N PHE A 5 47.17 -19.00 -9.35
CA PHE A 5 45.90 -18.29 -9.13
C PHE A 5 46.11 -16.79 -8.84
N PHE A 6 47.28 -16.40 -8.33
CA PHE A 6 47.66 -15.02 -8.02
C PHE A 6 48.27 -14.29 -9.23
N THR A 7 48.88 -15.02 -10.17
CA THR A 7 49.55 -14.44 -11.35
C THR A 7 48.70 -14.48 -12.63
N ARG A 8 47.58 -15.20 -12.65
CA ARG A 8 46.58 -15.08 -13.72
C ARG A 8 45.88 -13.73 -13.58
N LYS A 9 46.04 -12.84 -14.58
CA LYS A 9 45.18 -11.66 -14.76
C LYS A 9 43.72 -12.11 -14.75
N GLN A 10 43.02 -11.91 -13.64
CA GLN A 10 41.57 -12.10 -13.59
C GLN A 10 40.93 -11.13 -14.58
N LYS A 11 40.13 -11.65 -15.51
CA LYS A 11 39.32 -10.84 -16.42
C LYS A 11 38.16 -10.25 -15.62
N GLY A 12 38.40 -9.10 -15.00
CA GLY A 12 37.41 -8.38 -14.20
C GLY A 12 37.49 -8.66 -12.70
N THR A 13 36.99 -7.72 -11.92
CA THR A 13 36.91 -7.81 -10.45
C THR A 13 35.75 -8.73 -10.06
N PRO A 14 35.98 -9.80 -9.28
CA PRO A 14 34.92 -10.65 -8.77
C PRO A 14 33.91 -9.87 -7.90
N GLN A 15 32.64 -10.29 -7.88
CA GLN A 15 31.58 -9.61 -7.12
C GLN A 15 31.85 -9.51 -5.60
N ASN A 16 32.68 -10.39 -5.04
CA ASN A 16 33.05 -10.38 -3.62
C ASN A 16 34.24 -9.46 -3.31
N GLN A 17 34.72 -8.67 -4.27
CA GLN A 17 35.77 -7.67 -4.10
C GLN A 17 35.29 -6.30 -4.59
N PRO A 18 35.73 -5.20 -3.94
CA PRO A 18 35.46 -3.87 -4.46
C PRO A 18 36.22 -3.65 -5.77
N ILE A 19 35.64 -2.84 -6.66
CA ILE A 19 36.29 -2.46 -7.92
C ILE A 19 37.54 -1.63 -7.59
N PRO A 20 38.73 -2.02 -8.06
CA PRO A 20 39.97 -1.30 -7.79
C PRO A 20 39.87 0.18 -8.19
N GLY A 21 40.20 1.07 -7.25
CA GLY A 21 40.15 2.52 -7.42
C GLY A 21 38.78 3.17 -7.19
N ARG A 22 37.75 2.39 -6.83
CA ARG A 22 36.39 2.87 -6.50
C ARG A 22 35.91 2.39 -5.14
N GLU A 23 36.81 1.93 -4.28
CA GLU A 23 36.52 1.33 -2.98
C GLU A 23 35.69 2.28 -2.09
N ALA A 24 36.00 3.58 -2.13
CA ALA A 24 35.30 4.61 -1.34
C ALA A 24 33.83 4.83 -1.78
N GLU A 25 33.46 4.43 -2.99
CA GLU A 25 32.09 4.56 -3.52
C GLU A 25 31.26 3.29 -3.32
N MET A 26 31.88 2.23 -2.79
CA MET A 26 31.27 0.90 -2.71
C MET A 26 31.07 0.45 -1.28
N ILE A 27 29.99 -0.31 -1.08
CA ILE A 27 29.63 -0.95 0.19
C ILE A 27 29.46 -2.45 -0.05
N GLN A 28 29.80 -3.24 0.97
CA GLN A 28 29.57 -4.68 0.92
C GLN A 28 28.14 -4.99 1.40
N GLY A 29 27.35 -5.61 0.54
CA GLY A 29 26.01 -6.10 0.87
C GLY A 29 26.04 -7.36 1.74
N ARG A 30 24.88 -7.72 2.30
CA ARG A 30 24.73 -8.88 3.20
C ARG A 30 25.06 -10.24 2.56
N SER A 31 25.00 -10.34 1.23
CA SER A 31 25.44 -11.53 0.48
C SER A 31 26.96 -11.67 0.34
N GLY A 32 27.73 -10.69 0.86
CA GLY A 32 29.17 -10.59 0.67
C GLY A 32 29.60 -9.93 -0.63
N GLY A 33 28.65 -9.61 -1.53
CA GLY A 33 28.92 -8.89 -2.78
C GLY A 33 29.05 -7.39 -2.59
N TRP A 34 29.91 -6.74 -3.38
CA TRP A 34 30.12 -5.29 -3.36
C TRP A 34 29.22 -4.57 -4.37
N MET A 35 28.69 -3.41 -3.98
CA MET A 35 27.80 -2.59 -4.79
C MET A 35 28.05 -1.10 -4.53
N PHE A 36 27.67 -0.23 -5.45
CA PHE A 36 27.76 1.23 -5.24
C PHE A 36 26.79 1.68 -4.14
N ASP A 37 27.25 2.62 -3.32
CA ASP A 37 26.37 3.31 -2.38
C ASP A 37 25.33 4.13 -3.15
N ALA A 38 24.06 3.85 -2.88
CA ALA A 38 22.94 4.57 -3.50
C ALA A 38 22.83 6.02 -2.97
N GLY A 39 23.43 6.29 -1.82
CA GLY A 39 23.36 7.56 -1.11
C GLY A 39 22.06 7.73 -0.32
N LEU A 40 22.14 8.61 0.70
CA LEU A 40 21.11 8.86 1.71
C LEU A 40 19.69 9.03 1.12
N TRP A 41 19.55 9.88 0.10
CA TRP A 41 18.24 10.26 -0.42
C TRP A 41 17.54 9.15 -1.23
N LYS A 42 18.29 8.34 -1.97
CA LYS A 42 17.70 7.18 -2.68
C LYS A 42 17.30 6.09 -1.70
N LEU A 43 18.12 5.88 -0.66
CA LEU A 43 17.79 4.96 0.43
C LEU A 43 16.54 5.41 1.18
N LEU A 44 16.46 6.70 1.57
CA LEU A 44 15.27 7.25 2.21
C LEU A 44 14.00 7.02 1.38
N ARG A 45 14.03 7.37 0.09
CA ARG A 45 12.89 7.16 -0.81
C ARG A 45 12.51 5.68 -0.88
N ARG A 46 13.50 4.78 -1.01
CA ARG A 46 13.24 3.34 -1.00
C ARG A 46 12.52 2.93 0.29
N CYS A 47 13.03 3.31 1.45
CA CYS A 47 12.42 2.97 2.72
C CYS A 47 10.97 3.48 2.83
N LEU A 48 10.70 4.71 2.40
CA LEU A 48 9.36 5.29 2.44
C LEU A 48 8.38 4.59 1.49
N LEU A 49 8.85 4.01 0.39
CA LEU A 49 8.02 3.32 -0.60
C LEU A 49 7.76 1.84 -0.26
N ILE A 50 8.77 1.12 0.26
CA ILE A 50 8.70 -0.34 0.46
C ILE A 50 8.85 -0.78 1.92
N GLY A 51 9.22 0.11 2.84
CA GLY A 51 9.33 -0.15 4.27
C GLY A 51 10.68 -0.70 4.75
N THR A 52 11.70 -0.81 3.90
CA THR A 52 13.03 -1.33 4.27
C THR A 52 14.17 -0.58 3.56
N ALA A 53 15.33 -0.47 4.21
CA ALA A 53 16.52 0.18 3.66
C ALA A 53 17.39 -0.75 2.79
N GLN A 54 17.46 -2.04 3.14
CA GLN A 54 18.29 -3.03 2.46
C GLN A 54 17.49 -4.23 1.92
N SER A 55 18.14 -5.03 1.06
CA SER A 55 17.57 -6.24 0.47
C SER A 55 17.16 -7.25 1.55
N THR A 56 15.91 -7.72 1.46
CA THR A 56 15.20 -8.46 2.50
C THR A 56 15.64 -9.92 2.69
N TYR A 57 16.44 -10.48 1.77
CA TYR A 57 16.74 -11.91 1.76
C TYR A 57 17.59 -12.39 2.96
N TYR A 58 18.45 -11.53 3.53
CA TYR A 58 19.38 -11.90 4.62
C TYR A 58 19.10 -11.21 5.96
N ALA A 59 17.94 -10.57 6.14
CA ALA A 59 17.71 -9.65 7.25
C ALA A 59 16.46 -10.00 8.06
N GLN A 60 16.57 -9.97 9.39
CA GLN A 60 15.39 -10.09 10.26
C GLN A 60 14.57 -8.78 10.25
N LYS A 61 13.24 -8.89 10.42
CA LYS A 61 12.31 -7.72 10.36
C LYS A 61 12.73 -6.57 11.30
N ARG A 62 13.34 -6.87 12.44
CA ARG A 62 13.79 -5.88 13.43
C ARG A 62 15.00 -5.08 12.92
N GLU A 63 16.02 -5.75 12.41
CA GLU A 63 17.22 -5.10 11.87
C GLU A 63 16.92 -4.17 10.68
N LEU A 64 16.01 -4.59 9.77
CA LEU A 64 15.58 -3.75 8.65
C LEU A 64 14.85 -2.47 9.10
N THR A 65 14.24 -2.52 10.28
CA THR A 65 13.57 -1.37 10.89
C THR A 65 14.59 -0.41 11.49
N ASP A 66 15.65 -0.92 12.12
CA ASP A 66 16.73 -0.10 12.68
C ASP A 66 17.49 0.65 11.56
N ASP A 67 17.87 -0.05 10.48
CA ASP A 67 18.51 0.58 9.30
C ASP A 67 17.64 1.72 8.72
N PHE A 68 16.32 1.52 8.66
CA PHE A 68 15.39 2.55 8.19
C PHE A 68 15.34 3.75 9.14
N ILE A 69 15.25 3.51 10.45
CA ILE A 69 15.23 4.58 11.46
C ILE A 69 16.50 5.43 11.37
N ASP A 70 17.66 4.81 11.20
CA ASP A 70 18.93 5.52 11.14
C ASP A 70 19.07 6.36 9.87
N VAL A 71 18.68 5.81 8.70
CA VAL A 71 18.60 6.57 7.44
C VAL A 71 17.69 7.79 7.59
N LEU A 72 16.53 7.62 8.23
CA LEU A 72 15.59 8.72 8.45
C LEU A 72 16.15 9.79 9.39
N LYS A 73 16.77 9.40 10.51
CA LYS A 73 17.39 10.35 11.45
C LYS A 73 18.48 11.16 10.76
N GLN A 74 19.37 10.48 10.03
CA GLN A 74 20.44 11.14 9.28
C GLN A 74 19.86 12.11 8.23
N ALA A 75 18.80 11.71 7.52
CA ALA A 75 18.15 12.58 6.55
C ALA A 75 17.47 13.79 7.20
N VAL A 76 16.82 13.62 8.35
CA VAL A 76 16.20 14.73 9.11
C VAL A 76 17.24 15.72 9.61
N ASP A 77 18.38 15.23 10.09
CA ASP A 77 19.49 16.09 10.53
C ASP A 77 20.16 16.82 9.35
N THR A 78 20.10 16.25 8.14
CA THR A 78 20.70 16.84 6.92
C THR A 78 19.79 17.88 6.27
N ASP A 79 18.53 17.54 5.99
CA ASP A 79 17.56 18.42 5.34
C ASP A 79 16.12 17.97 5.67
N PRO A 80 15.51 18.53 6.72
CA PRO A 80 14.17 18.13 7.13
C PRO A 80 13.08 18.54 6.12
N GLY A 81 13.28 19.61 5.36
CA GLY A 81 12.33 20.04 4.32
C GLY A 81 12.27 19.07 3.15
N ARG A 82 13.42 18.53 2.75
CA ARG A 82 13.48 17.45 1.76
C ARG A 82 12.87 16.15 2.29
N VAL A 83 13.12 15.79 3.56
CA VAL A 83 12.46 14.63 4.19
C VAL A 83 10.93 14.78 4.14
N ALA A 84 10.41 15.95 4.48
CA ALA A 84 8.98 16.23 4.39
C ALA A 84 8.43 16.02 2.98
N SER A 85 9.14 16.53 1.97
CA SER A 85 8.79 16.35 0.56
C SER A 85 8.77 14.88 0.13
N GLU A 86 9.75 14.09 0.57
CA GLU A 86 9.82 12.64 0.29
C GLU A 86 8.68 11.87 0.98
N ILE A 87 8.31 12.23 2.22
CA ILE A 87 7.18 11.65 2.94
C ILE A 87 5.87 11.94 2.21
N VAL A 88 5.64 13.18 1.78
CA VAL A 88 4.43 13.55 1.01
C VAL A 88 4.40 12.78 -0.31
N TYR A 89 5.51 12.76 -1.05
CA TYR A 89 5.65 12.02 -2.30
C TYR A 89 5.26 10.54 -2.14
N ALA A 90 5.80 9.86 -1.13
CA ALA A 90 5.53 8.47 -0.85
C ALA A 90 4.09 8.23 -0.38
N SER A 91 3.57 9.07 0.53
CA SER A 91 2.22 8.91 1.08
C SER A 91 1.12 9.15 0.05
N ASN A 92 1.41 9.82 -1.07
CA ASN A 92 0.45 10.14 -2.11
C ASN A 92 0.25 8.97 -3.10
N GLY A 93 -0.07 7.78 -2.57
CA GLY A 93 -0.41 6.59 -3.35
C GLY A 93 0.78 5.89 -4.04
N ARG A 94 2.02 6.21 -3.66
CA ARG A 94 3.24 5.60 -4.24
C ARG A 94 3.88 4.56 -3.35
N SER A 95 3.71 4.69 -2.04
CA SER A 95 4.14 3.67 -1.10
C SER A 95 3.19 2.47 -1.13
N ILE A 96 3.73 1.27 -0.92
CA ILE A 96 2.95 0.02 -0.85
C ILE A 96 1.91 0.09 0.29
N ASN A 97 2.22 0.83 1.36
CA ASN A 97 1.29 1.15 2.43
C ASN A 97 1.68 2.49 3.09
N ASN A 98 0.77 3.08 3.86
CA ASN A 98 1.07 4.34 4.54
C ASN A 98 1.87 4.18 5.85
N SER A 99 2.18 2.95 6.30
CA SER A 99 2.88 2.73 7.57
C SER A 99 4.29 3.33 7.57
N ALA A 100 5.07 3.14 6.50
CA ALA A 100 6.42 3.70 6.41
C ALA A 100 6.43 5.25 6.35
N PRO A 101 5.59 5.92 5.53
CA PRO A 101 5.43 7.37 5.59
C PRO A 101 4.97 7.89 6.97
N LEU A 102 4.07 7.17 7.67
CA LEU A 102 3.62 7.56 9.01
C LEU A 102 4.74 7.43 10.06
N LEU A 103 5.56 6.38 9.98
CA LEU A 103 6.77 6.27 10.80
C LEU A 103 7.76 7.41 10.50
N GLY A 104 7.98 7.71 9.22
CA GLY A 104 8.78 8.86 8.77
C GLY A 104 8.28 10.19 9.33
N LEU A 105 6.96 10.39 9.36
CA LEU A 105 6.32 11.57 9.93
C LEU A 105 6.60 11.70 11.44
N VAL A 106 6.56 10.58 12.18
CA VAL A 106 6.94 10.57 13.61
C VAL A 106 8.41 10.92 13.78
N LEU A 107 9.31 10.36 12.98
CA LEU A 107 10.74 10.64 13.08
C LEU A 107 11.09 12.09 12.68
N LEU A 108 10.45 12.64 11.66
CA LEU A 108 10.57 14.06 11.30
C LEU A 108 10.15 14.97 12.47
N SER A 109 9.06 14.60 13.17
CA SER A 109 8.60 15.35 14.34
C SER A 109 9.63 15.36 15.49
N MET A 110 10.55 14.40 15.53
CA MET A 110 11.62 14.29 16.55
C MET A 110 12.85 15.14 16.23
N GLY A 111 13.00 15.67 15.00
CA GLY A 111 14.10 16.54 14.61
C GLY A 111 14.27 17.74 15.54
N LYS A 112 15.51 18.13 15.86
CA LYS A 112 15.80 19.12 16.91
C LYS A 112 15.61 20.57 16.47
N THR A 113 15.61 20.81 15.16
CA THR A 113 15.58 22.15 14.59
C THR A 113 14.14 22.70 14.45
N PRO A 114 13.94 24.02 14.52
CA PRO A 114 12.63 24.65 14.24
C PRO A 114 12.08 24.26 12.87
N GLU A 115 12.94 24.17 11.86
CA GLU A 115 12.59 23.81 10.49
C GLU A 115 11.98 22.40 10.42
N ALA A 116 12.52 21.44 11.18
CA ALA A 116 11.95 20.09 11.25
C ALA A 116 10.55 20.08 11.90
N LYS A 117 10.35 20.91 12.93
CA LYS A 117 9.05 21.05 13.59
C LYS A 117 8.01 21.66 12.66
N GLU A 118 8.39 22.72 11.95
CA GLU A 118 7.52 23.39 10.99
C GLU A 118 7.17 22.47 9.81
N ALA A 119 8.17 21.81 9.23
CA ALA A 119 7.98 20.87 8.14
C ALA A 119 7.03 19.72 8.53
N PHE A 120 7.19 19.14 9.73
CA PHE A 120 6.26 18.14 10.27
C PHE A 120 4.82 18.67 10.35
N ARG A 121 4.64 19.86 10.93
CA ARG A 121 3.32 20.47 11.12
C ARG A 121 2.63 20.72 9.78
N ALA A 122 3.38 21.23 8.80
CA ALA A 122 2.88 21.57 7.48
C ALA A 122 2.32 20.35 6.75
N ILE A 123 3.05 19.23 6.73
CA ILE A 123 2.65 18.05 5.96
C ILE A 123 1.70 17.10 6.71
N PHE A 124 1.49 17.30 8.01
CA PHE A 124 0.67 16.42 8.84
C PHE A 124 -0.73 16.12 8.25
N PRO A 125 -1.56 17.13 7.89
CA PRO A 125 -2.90 16.86 7.34
C PRO A 125 -2.86 16.17 5.97
N GLU A 126 -1.79 16.36 5.20
CA GLU A 126 -1.64 15.71 3.90
C GLU A 126 -1.35 14.22 4.02
N VAL A 127 -0.62 13.80 5.06
CA VAL A 127 -0.24 12.40 5.31
C VAL A 127 -1.32 11.68 6.14
N VAL A 128 -1.78 12.30 7.23
CA VAL A 128 -2.73 11.73 8.20
C VAL A 128 -4.18 12.00 7.79
N ARG A 129 -4.60 11.40 6.68
CA ARG A 129 -5.88 11.69 6.01
C ARG A 129 -7.11 11.01 6.62
N THR A 130 -6.95 9.82 7.20
CA THR A 130 -8.07 8.99 7.68
C THR A 130 -7.91 8.66 9.17
N GLY A 131 -8.99 8.24 9.82
CA GLY A 131 -8.95 7.78 11.21
C GLY A 131 -7.96 6.64 11.42
N SER A 132 -7.87 5.71 10.45
CA SER A 132 -6.86 4.64 10.51
C SER A 132 -5.42 5.18 10.52
N HIS A 133 -5.09 6.17 9.70
CA HIS A 133 -3.75 6.79 9.71
C HIS A 133 -3.49 7.50 11.03
N PHE A 134 -4.51 8.20 11.55
CA PHE A 134 -4.41 8.92 12.82
C PHE A 134 -4.07 7.97 13.98
N TYR A 135 -4.75 6.83 14.08
CA TYR A 135 -4.47 5.84 15.12
C TYR A 135 -3.13 5.11 14.94
N GLU A 136 -2.72 4.84 13.71
CA GLU A 136 -1.40 4.26 13.45
C GLU A 136 -0.27 5.22 13.80
N TRP A 137 -0.37 6.48 13.37
CA TRP A 137 0.54 7.55 13.78
C TRP A 137 0.58 7.71 15.30
N LEU A 138 -0.58 7.64 15.97
CA LEU A 138 -0.69 7.74 17.42
C LEU A 138 0.06 6.59 18.12
N SER A 139 -0.06 5.38 17.58
CA SER A 139 0.63 4.18 18.06
C SER A 139 2.16 4.29 17.93
N TYR A 140 2.64 4.74 16.77
CA TYR A 140 4.07 5.00 16.57
C TYR A 140 4.57 6.15 17.46
N THR A 141 3.79 7.23 17.58
CA THR A 141 4.13 8.37 18.43
C THR A 141 4.29 7.92 19.87
N LYS A 142 3.31 7.20 20.45
CA LYS A 142 3.36 6.67 21.81
C LYS A 142 4.58 5.77 22.06
N SER A 143 5.01 5.03 21.03
CA SER A 143 6.12 4.07 21.14
C SER A 143 7.50 4.75 21.03
N LEU A 144 7.60 5.86 20.30
CA LEU A 144 8.89 6.47 19.95
C LEU A 144 9.16 7.82 20.63
N ARG A 145 8.11 8.54 21.08
CA ARG A 145 8.26 9.88 21.69
C ARG A 145 7.09 10.27 22.59
N GLY A 146 7.27 11.38 23.33
CA GLY A 146 6.20 11.98 24.15
C GLY A 146 5.25 12.91 23.38
N PHE A 147 4.08 13.17 23.99
CA PHE A 147 3.02 14.07 23.53
C PHE A 147 3.26 15.53 23.92
N GLY A 148 4.40 16.09 23.51
CA GLY A 148 4.70 17.51 23.73
C GLY A 148 3.78 18.43 22.92
N LYS A 149 3.94 19.76 23.10
CA LYS A 149 3.09 20.81 22.50
C LYS A 149 2.76 20.58 21.02
N ILE A 150 3.76 20.34 20.18
CA ILE A 150 3.54 20.17 18.74
C ILE A 150 2.67 18.95 18.38
N ILE A 151 2.79 17.86 19.13
CA ILE A 151 1.96 16.66 18.93
C ILE A 151 0.54 16.92 19.40
N GLN A 152 0.40 17.61 20.54
CA GLN A 152 -0.89 18.06 21.07
C GLN A 152 -1.61 18.97 20.06
N ASP A 153 -0.90 19.92 19.47
CA ASP A 153 -1.43 20.88 18.51
C ASP A 153 -1.98 20.18 17.25
N VAL A 154 -1.19 19.32 16.59
CA VAL A 154 -1.64 18.64 15.36
C VAL A 154 -2.74 17.62 15.62
N GLY A 155 -2.70 16.93 16.77
CA GLY A 155 -3.74 15.97 17.14
C GLY A 155 -5.07 16.66 17.46
N THR A 156 -5.02 17.78 18.18
CA THR A 156 -6.18 18.64 18.44
C THR A 156 -6.74 19.19 17.12
N GLN A 157 -5.88 19.72 16.24
CA GLN A 157 -6.32 20.24 14.94
C GLN A 157 -6.99 19.16 14.06
N TRP A 158 -6.49 17.93 14.10
CA TRP A 158 -7.08 16.82 13.34
C TRP A 158 -8.51 16.48 13.81
N LEU A 159 -8.74 16.55 15.12
CA LEU A 159 -10.02 16.29 15.78
C LEU A 159 -10.97 17.50 15.77
N SER A 160 -10.46 18.71 15.55
CA SER A 160 -11.21 19.96 15.49
C SER A 160 -11.34 20.52 14.07
N ARG A 161 -11.32 19.65 13.05
CA ARG A 161 -11.43 20.06 11.63
C ARG A 161 -12.81 20.67 11.34
N GLU A 162 -12.87 21.60 10.40
CA GLU A 162 -14.13 22.25 10.02
C GLU A 162 -15.18 21.28 9.46
N ASP A 163 -14.75 20.27 8.70
CA ASP A 163 -15.63 19.23 8.16
C ASP A 163 -16.07 18.21 9.23
N VAL A 164 -17.08 18.59 10.02
CA VAL A 164 -17.64 17.76 11.10
C VAL A 164 -18.27 16.47 10.55
N LYS A 165 -18.92 16.53 9.38
CA LYS A 165 -19.53 15.37 8.72
C LYS A 165 -18.46 14.36 8.31
N GLY A 166 -17.35 14.82 7.74
CA GLY A 166 -16.21 13.98 7.43
C GLY A 166 -15.56 13.40 8.68
N LEU A 167 -15.42 14.18 9.76
CA LEU A 167 -14.92 13.68 11.04
C LEU A 167 -15.84 12.59 11.61
N ALA A 168 -17.16 12.83 11.63
CA ALA A 168 -18.16 11.86 12.08
C ALA A 168 -18.06 10.54 11.31
N TYR A 169 -17.91 10.59 9.97
CA TYR A 169 -17.65 9.41 9.15
C TYR A 169 -16.38 8.66 9.60
N GLN A 170 -15.26 9.36 9.83
CA GLN A 170 -14.00 8.73 10.26
C GLN A 170 -14.15 8.06 11.63
N LEU A 171 -14.75 8.76 12.60
CA LEU A 171 -14.93 8.25 13.96
C LEU A 171 -15.93 7.08 14.00
N LEU A 172 -16.98 7.12 13.18
CA LEU A 172 -17.93 6.02 13.06
C LEU A 172 -17.31 4.79 12.40
N LYS A 173 -16.56 4.98 11.31
CA LYS A 173 -15.93 3.88 10.57
C LYS A 173 -14.76 3.23 11.31
N TYR A 174 -13.99 4.02 12.05
CA TYR A 174 -12.77 3.58 12.73
C TYR A 174 -12.86 3.77 14.25
N GLN A 175 -13.88 3.19 14.89
CA GLN A 175 -14.12 3.37 16.33
C GLN A 175 -12.94 2.96 17.23
N GLN A 176 -12.22 1.91 16.83
CA GLN A 176 -11.00 1.45 17.50
C GLN A 176 -9.99 0.89 16.48
N ARG A 177 -8.74 1.34 16.57
CA ARG A 177 -7.61 0.86 15.76
C ARG A 177 -6.30 1.01 16.52
N TYR A 178 -5.32 0.13 16.24
CA TYR A 178 -3.97 0.18 16.82
C TYR A 178 -3.92 0.36 18.35
N GLY A 179 -4.91 -0.21 19.06
CA GLY A 179 -4.99 -0.14 20.53
C GLY A 179 -5.60 1.14 21.10
N PHE A 180 -6.12 2.04 20.26
CA PHE A 180 -6.79 3.28 20.69
C PHE A 180 -8.24 3.31 20.25
N SER A 181 -9.11 3.84 21.10
CA SER A 181 -10.47 4.23 20.75
C SER A 181 -10.57 5.74 20.47
N ASN A 182 -11.65 6.15 19.81
CA ASN A 182 -12.01 7.58 19.66
C ASN A 182 -12.06 8.31 21.01
N ARG A 183 -12.57 7.65 22.06
CA ARG A 183 -12.66 8.20 23.41
C ARG A 183 -11.28 8.46 24.02
N ASP A 184 -10.33 7.56 23.79
CA ASP A 184 -8.95 7.71 24.27
C ASP A 184 -8.27 8.88 23.57
N ALA A 185 -8.45 9.02 22.25
CA ALA A 185 -7.90 10.13 21.49
C ALA A 185 -8.43 11.50 21.98
N LEU A 186 -9.75 11.65 22.14
CA LEU A 186 -10.32 12.92 22.64
C LEU A 186 -9.79 13.30 24.02
N ARG A 187 -9.61 12.32 24.91
CA ARG A 187 -9.04 12.53 26.25
C ARG A 187 -7.57 12.91 26.21
N LEU A 188 -6.78 12.20 25.40
CA LEU A 188 -5.34 12.41 25.27
C LEU A 188 -5.00 13.80 24.73
N PHE A 189 -5.82 14.32 23.82
CA PHE A 189 -5.64 15.62 23.20
C PHE A 189 -6.41 16.77 23.90
N HIS A 190 -7.18 16.47 24.95
CA HIS A 190 -7.98 17.45 25.69
C HIS A 190 -8.81 18.38 24.79
N VAL A 191 -9.36 17.82 23.71
CA VAL A 191 -9.99 18.59 22.64
C VAL A 191 -11.27 19.27 23.15
N LYS A 192 -11.32 20.59 23.05
CA LYS A 192 -12.54 21.36 23.26
C LYS A 192 -13.32 21.41 21.93
N PRO A 193 -14.62 21.12 21.93
CA PRO A 193 -15.43 21.19 20.72
C PRO A 193 -15.48 22.63 20.21
N PRO A 194 -15.07 22.90 18.96
CA PRO A 194 -15.12 24.25 18.37
C PRO A 194 -16.55 24.76 18.12
N THR A 195 -17.48 23.85 17.86
CA THR A 195 -18.89 24.17 17.52
C THR A 195 -19.86 23.23 18.25
N ASP A 196 -21.14 23.57 18.25
CA ASP A 196 -22.19 22.72 18.84
C ASP A 196 -22.28 21.35 18.16
N GLU A 197 -22.07 21.27 16.85
CA GLU A 197 -22.01 19.98 16.14
C GLU A 197 -20.83 19.11 16.62
N HIS A 198 -19.65 19.70 16.85
CA HIS A 198 -18.53 18.98 17.46
C HIS A 198 -18.88 18.53 18.88
N GLN A 199 -19.57 19.36 19.66
CA GLN A 199 -19.98 19.03 21.01
C GLN A 199 -20.92 17.83 21.01
N GLN A 200 -21.89 17.77 20.10
CA GLN A 200 -22.79 16.62 19.94
C GLN A 200 -22.03 15.37 19.48
N LEU A 201 -21.14 15.49 18.49
CA LEU A 201 -20.31 14.39 18.00
C LEU A 201 -19.43 13.81 19.13
N PHE A 202 -18.72 14.67 19.87
CA PHE A 202 -17.85 14.23 20.96
C PHE A 202 -18.65 13.63 22.11
N ASN A 203 -19.84 14.15 22.40
CA ASN A 203 -20.76 13.55 23.37
C ASN A 203 -21.14 12.12 22.96
N TRP A 204 -21.51 11.89 21.69
CA TRP A 204 -21.78 10.55 21.19
C TRP A 204 -20.54 9.65 21.27
N VAL A 205 -19.35 10.14 20.88
CA VAL A 205 -18.11 9.36 20.96
C VAL A 205 -17.81 8.89 22.40
N VAL A 206 -18.04 9.76 23.39
CA VAL A 206 -17.68 9.49 24.78
C VAL A 206 -18.75 8.68 25.52
N LYS A 207 -20.03 8.93 25.24
CA LYS A 207 -21.17 8.38 25.99
C LYS A 207 -21.97 7.33 25.21
N GLY A 208 -21.92 7.36 23.88
CA GLY A 208 -22.79 6.58 23.00
C GLY A 208 -24.26 7.00 23.10
N TRP A 209 -25.12 6.29 22.36
CA TRP A 209 -26.59 6.40 22.42
C TRP A 209 -27.27 5.11 22.88
N ASN A 210 -26.53 4.24 23.56
CA ASN A 210 -26.97 2.88 23.92
C ASN A 210 -28.31 2.82 24.67
N ASN A 211 -28.67 3.87 25.41
CA ASN A 211 -29.91 3.94 26.21
C ASN A 211 -30.85 5.09 25.79
N TYR A 212 -30.47 5.90 24.80
CA TYR A 212 -31.25 7.02 24.30
C TYR A 212 -30.81 7.34 22.88
N LEU A 213 -31.63 6.94 21.91
CA LEU A 213 -31.55 7.44 20.55
C LEU A 213 -32.38 8.73 20.47
N PRO A 214 -31.83 9.87 20.02
CA PRO A 214 -32.62 11.06 19.77
C PRO A 214 -33.80 10.77 18.83
N ASP A 215 -34.99 11.29 19.12
CA ASP A 215 -36.19 11.05 18.31
C ASP A 215 -36.03 11.59 16.87
N GLU A 216 -35.28 12.68 16.74
CA GLU A 216 -34.93 13.32 15.47
C GLU A 216 -33.41 13.30 15.25
N ILE A 217 -32.99 13.42 14.00
CA ILE A 217 -31.58 13.49 13.63
C ILE A 217 -31.02 14.83 14.15
N PRO A 218 -30.04 14.85 15.07
CA PRO A 218 -29.65 16.09 15.75
C PRO A 218 -29.00 17.13 14.83
N SER A 219 -28.25 16.68 13.82
CA SER A 219 -27.68 17.54 12.79
C SER A 219 -27.35 16.74 11.53
N GLU A 220 -27.14 17.42 10.40
CA GLU A 220 -26.78 16.76 9.15
C GLU A 220 -25.48 15.93 9.30
N ALA A 221 -24.49 16.45 10.03
CA ALA A 221 -23.22 15.78 10.29
C ALA A 221 -23.38 14.44 11.05
N LEU A 222 -24.43 14.31 11.86
CA LEU A 222 -24.70 13.11 12.67
C LEU A 222 -25.69 12.14 12.03
N THR A 223 -26.23 12.45 10.85
CA THR A 223 -27.21 11.61 10.13
C THR A 223 -26.79 10.14 10.03
N GLN A 224 -25.55 9.89 9.62
CA GLN A 224 -25.04 8.53 9.44
C GLN A 224 -24.88 7.78 10.77
N ILE A 225 -24.44 8.50 11.82
CA ILE A 225 -24.35 7.95 13.18
C ILE A 225 -25.73 7.58 13.69
N TRP A 226 -26.73 8.44 13.48
CA TRP A 226 -28.11 8.17 13.86
C TRP A 226 -28.67 6.92 13.19
N TRP A 227 -28.47 6.75 11.88
CA TRP A 227 -28.91 5.53 11.19
C TRP A 227 -28.16 4.27 11.65
N TYR A 228 -26.88 4.40 11.99
CA TYR A 228 -26.11 3.30 12.56
C TYR A 228 -26.64 2.89 13.94
N GLU A 229 -26.89 3.84 14.84
CA GLU A 229 -27.45 3.57 16.17
C GLU A 229 -28.88 3.04 16.07
N TRP A 230 -29.72 3.63 15.21
CA TRP A 230 -31.07 3.14 14.94
C TRP A 230 -31.09 1.69 14.44
N LEU A 231 -30.14 1.32 13.57
CA LEU A 231 -30.04 -0.05 13.04
C LEU A 231 -29.72 -1.08 14.13
N LYS A 232 -28.96 -0.71 15.18
CA LYS A 232 -28.70 -1.61 16.32
C LYS A 232 -29.99 -2.08 17.01
N HIS A 233 -31.00 -1.22 17.00
CA HIS A 233 -32.31 -1.51 17.60
C HIS A 233 -33.32 -2.12 16.61
N HIS A 234 -33.05 -2.04 15.31
CA HIS A 234 -33.94 -2.51 14.23
C HIS A 234 -33.17 -3.35 13.19
N PRO A 235 -32.51 -4.45 13.60
CA PRO A 235 -31.61 -5.22 12.73
C PRO A 235 -32.29 -5.73 11.45
N GLU A 236 -33.59 -6.00 11.49
CA GLU A 236 -34.40 -6.44 10.34
C GLU A 236 -34.59 -5.34 9.27
N GLN A 237 -34.43 -4.06 9.61
CA GLN A 237 -34.62 -2.94 8.68
C GLN A 237 -33.32 -2.46 8.03
N THR A 238 -32.36 -3.37 7.84
CA THR A 238 -31.03 -3.11 7.28
C THR A 238 -31.07 -2.37 5.93
N HIS A 239 -31.98 -2.73 5.01
CA HIS A 239 -32.08 -2.06 3.69
C HIS A 239 -32.43 -0.57 3.81
N LYS A 240 -33.31 -0.23 4.76
CA LYS A 240 -33.74 1.15 4.99
C LYS A 240 -32.59 1.97 5.57
N ALA A 241 -31.88 1.42 6.55
CA ALA A 241 -30.72 2.06 7.16
C ALA A 241 -29.59 2.29 6.16
N ILE A 242 -29.28 1.32 5.28
CA ILE A 242 -28.28 1.50 4.23
C ILE A 242 -28.69 2.62 3.27
N LYS A 243 -29.92 2.60 2.74
CA LYS A 243 -30.38 3.59 1.76
C LYS A 243 -30.48 5.01 2.32
N LYS A 244 -30.98 5.17 3.55
CA LYS A 244 -31.23 6.50 4.14
C LYS A 244 -30.00 7.04 4.88
N GLY A 245 -29.21 6.15 5.47
CA GLY A 245 -28.02 6.51 6.23
C GLY A 245 -26.73 6.46 5.44
N HIS A 246 -26.73 5.93 4.21
CA HIS A 246 -25.53 5.68 3.42
C HIS A 246 -24.48 4.87 4.21
N LEU A 247 -24.94 3.88 4.99
CA LEU A 247 -24.07 3.07 5.85
C LEU A 247 -23.13 2.21 5.01
N THR A 248 -21.87 2.08 5.45
CA THR A 248 -20.92 1.16 4.80
C THR A 248 -21.05 -0.26 5.36
N HIS A 249 -20.46 -1.24 4.67
CA HIS A 249 -20.49 -2.64 5.14
C HIS A 249 -19.82 -2.81 6.51
N GLU A 250 -18.79 -2.03 6.85
CA GLU A 250 -18.16 -2.05 8.17
C GLU A 250 -19.11 -1.56 9.28
N MET A 251 -20.12 -0.76 8.94
CA MET A 251 -21.10 -0.21 9.87
C MET A 251 -22.33 -1.11 9.97
N ALA A 252 -22.89 -1.54 8.83
CA ALA A 252 -24.15 -2.27 8.78
C ALA A 252 -23.99 -3.76 9.11
N ALA A 253 -22.94 -4.43 8.62
CA ALA A 253 -22.80 -5.89 8.77
C ALA A 253 -22.68 -6.38 10.22
N PRO A 254 -22.04 -5.66 11.16
CA PRO A 254 -21.96 -6.12 12.55
C PRO A 254 -23.26 -6.04 13.35
N VAL A 255 -24.22 -5.21 12.92
CA VAL A 255 -25.42 -4.89 13.72
C VAL A 255 -26.74 -5.18 13.01
N GLY A 256 -26.72 -5.25 11.68
CA GLY A 256 -27.89 -5.50 10.85
C GLY A 256 -28.00 -6.96 10.39
N LYS A 257 -29.22 -7.37 10.04
CA LYS A 257 -29.51 -8.65 9.40
C LYS A 257 -29.13 -8.56 7.91
N MET A 258 -28.01 -9.18 7.55
CA MET A 258 -27.44 -9.10 6.20
C MET A 258 -28.01 -10.17 5.27
N ASP A 259 -28.60 -9.74 4.16
CA ASP A 259 -29.01 -10.60 3.05
C ASP A 259 -28.37 -10.12 1.72
N LYS A 260 -28.62 -10.84 0.62
CA LYS A 260 -28.11 -10.47 -0.71
C LYS A 260 -28.53 -9.06 -1.12
N LYS A 261 -29.76 -8.63 -0.81
CA LYS A 261 -30.27 -7.30 -1.15
C LYS A 261 -29.56 -6.20 -0.36
N ALA A 262 -29.21 -6.42 0.90
CA ALA A 262 -28.39 -5.50 1.69
C ALA A 262 -27.00 -5.35 1.06
N TRP A 263 -26.37 -6.46 0.65
CA TRP A 263 -25.08 -6.43 -0.03
C TRP A 263 -25.14 -5.75 -1.40
N GLN A 264 -26.23 -5.92 -2.16
CA GLN A 264 -26.46 -5.17 -3.40
C GLN A 264 -26.50 -3.66 -3.15
N LEU A 265 -27.21 -3.21 -2.11
CA LEU A 265 -27.28 -1.79 -1.77
C LEU A 265 -25.92 -1.24 -1.36
N LEU A 266 -25.16 -1.98 -0.55
CA LEU A 266 -23.80 -1.62 -0.18
C LEU A 266 -22.87 -1.56 -1.38
N PHE A 267 -22.99 -2.51 -2.32
CA PHE A 267 -22.21 -2.58 -3.55
C PHE A 267 -22.43 -1.34 -4.43
N ASN A 268 -23.67 -0.86 -4.53
CA ASN A 268 -24.01 0.28 -5.37
C ASN A 268 -23.24 1.56 -4.99
N GLU A 269 -22.95 1.77 -3.71
CA GLU A 269 -22.23 2.95 -3.20
C GLU A 269 -20.78 2.63 -2.74
N MET A 270 -20.31 1.40 -2.98
CA MET A 270 -19.03 0.93 -2.43
C MET A 270 -17.83 1.72 -2.99
N PRO A 271 -16.96 2.28 -2.11
CA PRO A 271 -15.72 2.91 -2.55
C PRO A 271 -14.76 1.91 -3.21
N ILE A 272 -13.96 2.37 -4.16
CA ILE A 272 -13.07 1.53 -4.99
C ILE A 272 -12.13 0.62 -4.18
N GLY A 273 -11.49 1.13 -3.13
CA GLY A 273 -10.62 0.31 -2.26
C GLY A 273 -11.36 -0.70 -1.40
N ALA A 274 -12.65 -0.48 -1.11
CA ALA A 274 -13.50 -1.49 -0.49
C ALA A 274 -13.97 -2.53 -1.51
N MET A 275 -14.28 -2.11 -2.74
CA MET A 275 -14.66 -2.99 -3.85
C MET A 275 -13.57 -4.02 -4.14
N LEU A 276 -12.32 -3.58 -4.38
CA LEU A 276 -11.17 -4.46 -4.64
C LEU A 276 -10.99 -5.55 -3.56
N ARG A 277 -11.22 -5.20 -2.29
CA ARG A 277 -11.08 -6.14 -1.15
C ARG A 277 -12.25 -7.11 -1.00
N ASN A 278 -13.41 -6.81 -1.60
CA ASN A 278 -14.65 -7.55 -1.37
C ASN A 278 -15.17 -8.33 -2.60
N LEU A 279 -14.50 -8.27 -3.77
CA LEU A 279 -14.96 -8.97 -4.99
C LEU A 279 -15.26 -10.46 -4.77
N GLY A 280 -14.37 -11.17 -4.07
CA GLY A 280 -14.58 -12.59 -3.74
C GLY A 280 -15.82 -12.81 -2.85
N SER A 281 -15.99 -11.98 -1.82
CA SER A 281 -17.15 -12.04 -0.93
C SER A 281 -18.46 -11.71 -1.66
N LEU A 282 -18.46 -10.70 -2.54
CA LEU A 282 -19.62 -10.32 -3.32
C LEU A 282 -20.00 -11.39 -4.36
N THR A 283 -19.03 -12.13 -4.87
CA THR A 283 -19.26 -13.28 -5.77
C THR A 283 -19.89 -14.44 -4.99
N GLU A 284 -19.31 -14.81 -3.85
CA GLU A 284 -19.85 -15.85 -2.96
C GLU A 284 -21.29 -15.55 -2.51
N LEU A 285 -21.59 -14.29 -2.18
CA LEU A 285 -22.93 -13.84 -1.76
C LEU A 285 -23.92 -13.71 -2.94
N GLY A 286 -23.48 -13.99 -4.16
CA GLY A 286 -24.31 -13.96 -5.36
C GLY A 286 -24.70 -12.57 -5.84
N VAL A 287 -24.01 -11.51 -5.40
CA VAL A 287 -24.15 -10.14 -5.93
C VAL A 287 -23.43 -10.00 -7.27
N LEU A 288 -22.23 -10.59 -7.37
CA LEU A 288 -21.48 -10.63 -8.63
C LEU A 288 -21.67 -12.02 -9.26
N ARG A 289 -22.52 -12.10 -10.28
CA ARG A 289 -22.76 -13.34 -11.04
C ARG A 289 -22.65 -13.11 -12.54
N ALA A 290 -22.28 -14.17 -13.25
CA ALA A 290 -22.11 -14.11 -14.71
C ALA A 290 -23.42 -13.80 -15.46
N ASP A 291 -24.57 -14.17 -14.89
CA ASP A 291 -25.91 -13.93 -15.43
C ASP A 291 -26.48 -12.54 -15.08
N GLU A 292 -25.76 -11.72 -14.28
CA GLU A 292 -26.13 -10.34 -13.93
C GLU A 292 -25.09 -9.34 -14.47
N PRO A 293 -25.17 -8.98 -15.76
CA PRO A 293 -24.14 -8.16 -16.40
C PRO A 293 -24.06 -6.74 -15.82
N GLU A 294 -25.17 -6.15 -15.37
CA GLU A 294 -25.21 -4.77 -14.84
C GLU A 294 -24.25 -4.55 -13.67
N ASN A 295 -24.16 -5.53 -12.76
CA ASN A 295 -23.24 -5.45 -11.63
C ASN A 295 -21.79 -5.56 -12.08
N ILE A 296 -21.51 -6.39 -13.09
CA ILE A 296 -20.16 -6.51 -13.66
C ILE A 296 -19.78 -5.24 -14.43
N ASP A 297 -20.70 -4.65 -15.20
CA ASP A 297 -20.53 -3.37 -15.89
C ASP A 297 -20.18 -2.26 -14.89
N ARG A 298 -20.86 -2.26 -13.74
CA ARG A 298 -20.53 -1.33 -12.66
C ARG A 298 -19.12 -1.54 -12.11
N VAL A 299 -18.65 -2.79 -11.96
CA VAL A 299 -17.27 -3.06 -11.53
C VAL A 299 -16.29 -2.53 -12.58
N GLU A 300 -16.53 -2.81 -13.85
CA GLU A 300 -15.73 -2.31 -14.98
C GLU A 300 -15.62 -0.79 -14.98
N ASN A 301 -16.75 -0.10 -14.92
CA ASN A 301 -16.83 1.36 -14.91
C ASN A 301 -16.12 2.01 -13.71
N VAL A 302 -15.88 1.27 -12.63
CA VAL A 302 -15.16 1.78 -11.45
C VAL A 302 -13.68 1.42 -11.47
N LEU A 303 -13.33 0.19 -11.82
CA LEU A 303 -11.96 -0.30 -11.77
C LEU A 303 -11.14 0.08 -13.00
N ASN A 304 -11.78 0.33 -14.15
CA ASN A 304 -11.11 0.76 -15.38
C ASN A 304 -11.19 2.28 -15.63
N ASP A 305 -11.56 3.07 -14.61
CA ASP A 305 -11.53 4.53 -14.65
C ASP A 305 -10.24 5.06 -14.00
N VAL A 306 -9.32 5.57 -14.83
CA VAL A 306 -8.02 6.12 -14.41
C VAL A 306 -8.18 7.24 -13.38
N ASN A 307 -9.19 8.10 -13.52
CA ASN A 307 -9.41 9.21 -12.61
C ASN A 307 -9.86 8.71 -11.23
N ARG A 308 -10.70 7.66 -11.19
CA ARG A 308 -11.09 7.01 -9.93
C ARG A 308 -9.93 6.29 -9.26
N LEU A 309 -9.11 5.58 -10.02
CA LEU A 309 -7.89 4.93 -9.49
C LEU A 309 -6.95 5.96 -8.86
N LYS A 310 -6.67 7.07 -9.57
CA LYS A 310 -5.82 8.17 -9.07
C LYS A 310 -6.42 8.86 -7.84
N LYS A 311 -7.71 9.24 -7.89
CA LYS A 311 -8.41 9.89 -6.76
C LYS A 311 -8.48 8.98 -5.53
N GLY A 312 -8.69 7.68 -5.74
CA GLY A 312 -8.67 6.64 -4.71
C GLY A 312 -7.27 6.31 -4.19
N ARG A 313 -6.20 6.82 -4.83
CA ARG A 313 -4.79 6.47 -4.56
C ARG A 313 -4.57 4.96 -4.55
N ILE A 314 -5.19 4.27 -5.51
CA ILE A 314 -5.08 2.83 -5.63
C ILE A 314 -3.72 2.49 -6.21
N HIS A 315 -2.90 1.81 -5.41
CA HIS A 315 -1.56 1.39 -5.83
C HIS A 315 -1.67 0.17 -6.76
N PRO A 316 -0.85 0.04 -7.82
CA PRO A 316 -0.93 -1.08 -8.73
C PRO A 316 -0.79 -2.46 -8.09
N ILE A 317 0.04 -2.54 -7.06
CA ILE A 317 0.24 -3.75 -6.27
C ILE A 317 -1.03 -4.18 -5.53
N ASP A 318 -1.89 -3.25 -5.11
CA ASP A 318 -3.17 -3.58 -4.49
C ASP A 318 -4.12 -4.23 -5.49
N VAL A 319 -4.14 -3.74 -6.74
CA VAL A 319 -4.94 -4.32 -7.82
C VAL A 319 -4.40 -5.69 -8.21
N LEU A 320 -3.08 -5.84 -8.33
CA LEU A 320 -2.43 -7.10 -8.65
C LEU A 320 -2.69 -8.16 -7.56
N LYS A 321 -2.63 -7.76 -6.29
CA LYS A 321 -3.03 -8.59 -5.15
C LYS A 321 -4.50 -8.99 -5.24
N ALA A 322 -5.39 -8.04 -5.56
CA ALA A 322 -6.82 -8.32 -5.71
C ALA A 322 -7.08 -9.32 -6.86
N LEU A 323 -6.41 -9.15 -8.01
CA LEU A 323 -6.45 -10.09 -9.14
C LEU A 323 -6.05 -11.50 -8.71
N LYS A 324 -4.85 -11.65 -8.13
CA LYS A 324 -4.33 -12.95 -7.68
C LYS A 324 -5.25 -13.59 -6.63
N THR A 325 -5.74 -12.80 -5.68
CA THR A 325 -6.67 -13.27 -4.64
C THR A 325 -7.98 -13.73 -5.25
N TYR A 326 -8.59 -12.92 -6.12
CA TYR A 326 -9.88 -13.23 -6.74
C TYR A 326 -9.81 -14.50 -7.60
N GLN A 327 -8.75 -14.66 -8.39
CA GLN A 327 -8.51 -15.84 -9.23
C GLN A 327 -8.31 -17.13 -8.43
N SER A 328 -7.84 -17.03 -7.19
CA SER A 328 -7.62 -18.20 -6.33
C SER A 328 -8.90 -18.94 -5.94
N GLY A 329 -10.07 -18.31 -6.14
CA GLY A 329 -11.36 -18.90 -5.78
C GLY A 329 -11.55 -19.14 -4.27
N GLY A 330 -10.71 -18.53 -3.43
CA GLY A 330 -10.75 -18.71 -1.98
C GLY A 330 -9.55 -19.43 -1.38
N THR A 331 -8.65 -20.01 -2.19
CA THR A 331 -7.46 -20.70 -1.66
C THR A 331 -6.41 -19.74 -1.10
N LEU A 332 -6.39 -18.51 -1.61
CA LEU A 332 -5.55 -17.43 -1.10
C LEU A 332 -6.41 -16.44 -0.31
N GLY A 333 -6.02 -16.17 0.93
CA GLY A 333 -6.69 -15.17 1.78
C GLY A 333 -6.80 -15.60 3.22
N ARG A 334 -7.21 -14.65 4.08
CA ARG A 334 -7.44 -14.94 5.51
C ARG A 334 -8.84 -15.53 5.77
N SER A 335 -9.78 -15.32 4.84
CA SER A 335 -11.17 -15.78 4.96
C SER A 335 -11.33 -17.17 4.36
N LYS A 336 -12.04 -18.08 5.05
CA LYS A 336 -12.38 -19.43 4.56
C LYS A 336 -13.52 -19.45 3.53
N LYS A 337 -13.59 -18.42 2.68
CA LYS A 337 -14.66 -18.22 1.70
C LYS A 337 -14.28 -18.88 0.39
N ASN A 338 -15.24 -19.47 -0.30
CA ASN A 338 -15.01 -20.13 -1.58
C ASN A 338 -15.94 -19.54 -2.63
N TRP A 339 -15.40 -19.20 -3.80
CA TRP A 339 -16.19 -18.69 -4.92
C TRP A 339 -15.62 -19.21 -6.24
N GLN A 340 -16.46 -19.21 -7.27
CA GLN A 340 -16.03 -19.47 -8.63
C GLN A 340 -15.67 -18.12 -9.28
N PRO A 341 -14.41 -17.89 -9.68
CA PRO A 341 -14.03 -16.64 -10.32
C PRO A 341 -14.82 -16.42 -11.61
N VAL A 342 -15.44 -15.24 -11.75
CA VAL A 342 -16.13 -14.87 -12.99
C VAL A 342 -15.09 -14.40 -14.02
N PRO A 343 -15.00 -15.01 -15.22
CA PRO A 343 -13.97 -14.67 -16.20
C PRO A 343 -13.90 -13.18 -16.57
N ARG A 344 -15.05 -12.54 -16.76
CA ARG A 344 -15.12 -11.11 -17.09
C ARG A 344 -14.55 -10.21 -15.98
N LEU A 345 -14.74 -10.58 -14.70
CA LEU A 345 -14.15 -9.85 -13.57
C LEU A 345 -12.63 -10.00 -13.52
N VAL A 346 -12.11 -11.16 -13.94
CA VAL A 346 -10.67 -11.39 -14.08
C VAL A 346 -10.08 -10.46 -15.15
N GLU A 347 -10.73 -10.34 -16.31
CA GLU A 347 -10.31 -9.44 -17.39
C GLU A 347 -10.34 -7.97 -16.96
N ILE A 348 -11.41 -7.56 -16.25
CA ILE A 348 -11.52 -6.21 -15.69
C ILE A 348 -10.36 -5.93 -14.73
N LEU A 349 -10.06 -6.86 -13.82
CA LEU A 349 -8.95 -6.70 -12.89
C LEU A 349 -7.59 -6.66 -13.59
N ASP A 350 -7.37 -7.49 -14.61
CA ASP A 350 -6.13 -7.47 -15.41
C ASP A 350 -5.92 -6.10 -16.09
N LYS A 351 -6.99 -5.54 -16.68
CA LYS A 351 -6.96 -4.19 -17.25
C LYS A 351 -6.76 -3.11 -16.19
N ALA A 352 -7.39 -3.24 -15.02
CA ALA A 352 -7.22 -2.31 -13.91
C ALA A 352 -5.77 -2.29 -13.40
N VAL A 353 -5.05 -3.43 -13.41
CA VAL A 353 -3.61 -3.45 -13.10
C VAL A 353 -2.87 -2.56 -14.08
N GLU A 354 -3.08 -2.72 -15.39
CA GLU A 354 -2.45 -1.86 -16.40
C GLU A 354 -2.74 -0.37 -16.18
N LEU A 355 -4.01 0.00 -15.97
CA LEU A 355 -4.46 1.38 -15.80
C LEU A 355 -4.04 2.04 -14.48
N SER A 356 -3.74 1.23 -13.46
CA SER A 356 -3.32 1.72 -12.16
C SER A 356 -1.89 2.27 -12.15
N PHE A 357 -1.03 1.83 -13.08
CA PHE A 357 0.29 2.42 -13.24
C PHE A 357 0.17 3.82 -13.83
N ASP A 358 0.92 4.77 -13.28
CA ASP A 358 1.10 6.08 -13.92
C ASP A 358 2.05 5.91 -15.10
N ILE A 359 1.50 5.47 -16.22
CA ILE A 359 2.28 5.20 -17.43
C ILE A 359 2.70 6.55 -18.03
N ALA A 360 3.99 6.86 -17.93
CA ALA A 360 4.59 7.95 -18.68
C ALA A 360 4.40 7.73 -20.19
N GLN A 361 4.37 8.81 -20.97
CA GLN A 361 4.31 8.71 -22.43
C GLN A 361 5.40 7.76 -22.95
N PRO A 362 5.08 6.83 -23.87
CA PRO A 362 6.06 5.91 -24.41
C PRO A 362 7.28 6.66 -24.93
N THR A 363 8.46 6.23 -24.51
CA THR A 363 9.72 6.89 -24.84
C THR A 363 10.19 6.54 -26.25
N GLY A 364 9.69 5.43 -26.82
CA GLY A 364 10.11 4.93 -28.13
C GLY A 364 11.50 4.29 -28.15
N LYS A 365 12.17 4.23 -26.99
CA LYS A 365 13.49 3.61 -26.84
C LYS A 365 13.39 2.07 -26.88
N VAL A 366 14.54 1.42 -26.97
CA VAL A 366 14.66 -0.03 -26.90
C VAL A 366 14.93 -0.44 -25.46
N PHE A 367 14.11 -1.35 -24.93
CA PHE A 367 14.19 -1.82 -23.55
C PHE A 367 14.60 -3.30 -23.47
N LEU A 368 15.63 -3.60 -22.68
CA LEU A 368 15.93 -4.95 -22.22
C LEU A 368 15.55 -5.06 -20.74
N HIS A 369 14.45 -5.75 -20.45
CA HIS A 369 14.05 -6.10 -19.10
C HIS A 369 14.67 -7.43 -18.69
N ALA A 370 15.75 -7.36 -17.92
CA ALA A 370 16.37 -8.51 -17.28
C ALA A 370 15.78 -8.70 -15.88
N LEU A 371 14.89 -9.68 -15.72
CA LEU A 371 14.23 -10.02 -14.47
C LEU A 371 15.10 -10.95 -13.63
N ASP A 372 15.37 -10.60 -12.38
CA ASP A 372 16.02 -11.52 -11.45
C ASP A 372 15.03 -12.65 -11.10
N ILE A 373 15.41 -13.88 -11.46
CA ILE A 373 14.69 -15.12 -11.18
C ILE A 373 15.52 -16.04 -10.29
N SER A 374 16.54 -15.53 -9.60
CA SER A 374 17.30 -16.31 -8.62
C SER A 374 16.41 -16.80 -7.47
N GLY A 375 16.86 -17.81 -6.73
CA GLY A 375 16.08 -18.39 -5.63
C GLY A 375 15.67 -17.37 -4.56
N SER A 376 16.46 -16.28 -4.39
CA SER A 376 16.14 -15.20 -3.46
C SER A 376 14.86 -14.42 -3.82
N MET A 377 14.52 -14.40 -5.10
CA MET A 377 13.36 -13.67 -5.62
C MET A 377 12.03 -14.42 -5.40
N SER A 378 12.09 -15.72 -5.09
CA SER A 378 10.94 -16.59 -4.80
C SER A 378 10.82 -16.99 -3.32
N TRP A 379 11.85 -16.75 -2.51
CA TRP A 379 11.96 -17.33 -1.17
C TRP A 379 10.98 -16.75 -0.14
N GLY A 380 10.45 -15.55 -0.40
CA GLY A 380 9.50 -14.89 0.48
C GLY A 380 8.36 -14.23 -0.30
N VAL A 381 7.15 -14.40 0.22
CA VAL A 381 6.03 -13.54 -0.11
C VAL A 381 6.16 -12.29 0.75
N VAL A 382 6.06 -11.10 0.17
CA VAL A 382 5.94 -9.87 0.96
C VAL A 382 4.63 -9.97 1.74
N ASP A 383 4.70 -10.25 3.05
CA ASP A 383 3.54 -10.59 3.90
C ASP A 383 2.37 -9.61 3.78
N SER A 384 2.66 -8.32 3.58
CA SER A 384 1.66 -7.27 3.40
C SER A 384 0.93 -7.36 2.05
N VAL A 385 1.55 -7.97 1.04
CA VAL A 385 1.12 -7.94 -0.36
C VAL A 385 0.67 -9.32 -0.88
N GLY A 386 1.21 -10.43 -0.41
CA GLY A 386 0.85 -11.75 -0.96
C GLY A 386 1.53 -12.08 -2.30
N LEU A 387 2.56 -11.30 -2.68
CA LEU A 387 3.36 -11.48 -3.90
C LEU A 387 4.85 -11.62 -3.55
N SER A 388 5.56 -12.43 -4.34
CA SER A 388 7.02 -12.54 -4.31
C SER A 388 7.70 -11.36 -5.01
N CYS A 389 8.98 -11.14 -4.73
CA CYS A 389 9.77 -10.12 -5.44
C CYS A 389 9.84 -10.40 -6.94
N CYS A 390 9.93 -11.68 -7.33
CA CYS A 390 9.91 -12.09 -8.74
C CYS A 390 8.60 -11.69 -9.43
N GLU A 391 7.46 -11.92 -8.78
CA GLU A 391 6.16 -11.54 -9.32
C GLU A 391 6.03 -10.02 -9.48
N ILE A 392 6.45 -9.26 -8.47
CA ILE A 392 6.43 -7.79 -8.52
C ILE A 392 7.30 -7.26 -9.67
N ALA A 393 8.53 -7.75 -9.80
CA ALA A 393 9.44 -7.36 -10.87
C ALA A 393 8.86 -7.71 -12.26
N THR A 394 8.22 -8.88 -12.37
CA THR A 394 7.57 -9.34 -13.60
C THR A 394 6.42 -8.43 -14.00
N ALA A 395 5.57 -8.04 -13.05
CA ALA A 395 4.46 -7.11 -13.30
C ALA A 395 4.98 -5.74 -13.78
N MET A 396 6.04 -5.21 -13.17
CA MET A 396 6.66 -3.96 -13.61
C MET A 396 7.20 -4.05 -15.04
N ALA A 397 7.90 -5.12 -15.39
CA ALA A 397 8.39 -5.32 -16.76
C ALA A 397 7.25 -5.48 -17.78
N LEU A 398 6.18 -6.20 -17.43
CA LEU A 398 5.04 -6.36 -18.32
C LEU A 398 4.34 -5.03 -18.61
N VAL A 399 4.19 -4.15 -17.61
CA VAL A 399 3.61 -2.81 -17.80
C VAL A 399 4.43 -2.00 -18.79
N THR A 400 5.75 -1.97 -18.62
CA THR A 400 6.63 -1.27 -19.57
C THR A 400 6.53 -1.87 -20.97
N ALA A 401 6.47 -3.20 -21.11
CA ALA A 401 6.28 -3.86 -22.40
C ALA A 401 4.91 -3.61 -23.04
N LYS A 402 3.86 -3.34 -22.26
CA LYS A 402 2.56 -2.94 -22.77
C LYS A 402 2.58 -1.49 -23.29
N ALA A 403 3.38 -0.61 -22.68
CA ALA A 403 3.54 0.78 -23.08
C ALA A 403 4.51 0.95 -24.28
N GLU A 404 5.66 0.27 -24.27
CA GLU A 404 6.73 0.42 -25.25
C GLU A 404 6.58 -0.57 -26.41
N LYS A 405 7.00 -0.14 -27.62
CA LYS A 405 6.98 -1.01 -28.81
C LYS A 405 8.20 -1.92 -28.89
N ASN A 406 9.36 -1.39 -28.53
CA ASN A 406 10.65 -2.06 -28.69
C ASN A 406 11.12 -2.58 -27.32
N TYR A 407 10.83 -3.84 -27.03
CA TYR A 407 11.22 -4.44 -25.76
C TYR A 407 11.67 -5.90 -25.91
N THR A 408 12.44 -6.37 -24.95
CA THR A 408 12.72 -7.80 -24.71
C THR A 408 12.66 -8.07 -23.22
N ILE A 409 11.90 -9.08 -22.79
CA ILE A 409 11.83 -9.53 -21.40
C ILE A 409 12.51 -10.90 -21.27
N ARG A 410 13.50 -11.00 -20.39
CA ARG A 410 14.26 -12.23 -20.11
C ARG A 410 14.55 -12.35 -18.62
N GLY A 411 14.88 -13.56 -18.18
CA GLY A 411 15.19 -13.86 -16.78
C GLY A 411 16.67 -14.13 -16.59
N PHE A 412 17.27 -13.61 -15.52
CA PHE A 412 18.63 -13.92 -15.11
C PHE A 412 18.69 -14.58 -13.73
N SER A 413 19.59 -15.54 -13.60
CA SER A 413 20.10 -16.06 -12.33
C SER A 413 21.60 -16.29 -12.51
N THR A 414 22.07 -17.54 -12.55
CA THR A 414 23.41 -17.89 -13.07
C THR A 414 23.43 -18.08 -14.59
N LYS A 415 22.27 -18.00 -15.24
CA LYS A 415 22.09 -18.08 -16.69
C LYS A 415 21.09 -17.02 -17.15
N PHE A 416 21.17 -16.61 -18.42
CA PHE A 416 20.20 -15.69 -19.02
C PHE A 416 19.25 -16.40 -19.98
N ILE A 417 17.99 -16.55 -19.58
CA ILE A 417 17.00 -17.37 -20.28
C ILE A 417 15.85 -16.54 -20.83
N ASN A 418 15.22 -17.03 -21.90
CA ASN A 418 13.98 -16.45 -22.41
C ASN A 418 12.80 -16.95 -21.55
N LEU A 419 12.07 -16.03 -20.94
CA LEU A 419 10.88 -16.35 -20.15
C LEU A 419 9.63 -16.56 -21.02
N GLY A 420 9.66 -16.15 -22.29
CA GLY A 420 8.52 -16.21 -23.20
C GLY A 420 7.41 -15.22 -22.83
N ILE A 421 7.74 -14.16 -22.11
CA ILE A 421 6.80 -13.10 -21.71
C ILE A 421 6.72 -12.06 -22.83
N SER A 422 5.50 -11.67 -23.18
CA SER A 422 5.19 -10.68 -24.21
C SER A 422 4.09 -9.71 -23.75
N ARG A 423 3.92 -8.58 -24.45
CA ARG A 423 2.85 -7.60 -24.17
C ARG A 423 1.43 -8.18 -24.27
N LYS A 424 1.27 -9.30 -24.98
CA LYS A 424 0.00 -10.03 -25.15
C LYS A 424 -0.34 -10.89 -23.94
N ASP A 425 0.61 -11.13 -23.04
CA ASP A 425 0.34 -11.84 -21.80
C ASP A 425 -0.58 -11.03 -20.88
N SER A 426 -1.45 -11.75 -20.17
CA SER A 426 -2.11 -11.22 -18.98
C SER A 426 -1.08 -11.13 -17.85
N PHE A 427 -1.37 -10.35 -16.81
CA PHE A 427 -0.53 -10.34 -15.63
C PHE A 427 -0.41 -11.76 -15.05
N GLN A 428 -1.50 -12.50 -14.99
CA GLN A 428 -1.50 -13.88 -14.53
C GLN A 428 -0.53 -14.78 -15.33
N SER A 429 -0.61 -14.78 -16.66
CA SER A 429 0.24 -15.66 -17.47
C SER A 429 1.72 -15.25 -17.39
N ALA A 430 2.00 -13.95 -17.32
CA ALA A 430 3.36 -13.46 -17.14
C ALA A 430 3.95 -13.83 -15.76
N LEU A 431 3.18 -13.64 -14.68
CA LEU A 431 3.61 -14.01 -13.33
C LEU A 431 3.94 -15.50 -13.22
N LYS A 432 3.09 -16.36 -13.79
CA LYS A 432 3.33 -17.81 -13.80
C LYS A 432 4.62 -18.19 -14.55
N LYS A 433 4.87 -17.55 -15.70
CA LYS A 433 6.06 -17.83 -16.53
C LYS A 433 7.38 -17.54 -15.81
N SER A 434 7.41 -16.56 -14.91
CA SER A 434 8.60 -16.24 -14.12
C SER A 434 8.69 -17.06 -12.83
N SER A 435 7.58 -17.25 -12.11
CA SER A 435 7.55 -18.00 -10.85
C SER A 435 7.92 -19.48 -11.02
N ASP A 436 7.55 -20.08 -12.14
CA ASP A 436 7.82 -21.51 -12.42
C ASP A 436 9.30 -21.76 -12.77
N ARG A 437 10.12 -20.70 -12.84
CA ARG A 437 11.51 -20.75 -13.33
C ARG A 437 12.50 -20.13 -12.37
N ASN A 438 12.20 -20.09 -11.08
CA ASN A 438 13.16 -19.61 -10.08
C ASN A 438 14.24 -20.65 -9.78
N PHE A 439 15.52 -20.32 -9.97
CA PHE A 439 16.64 -21.22 -9.67
C PHE A 439 17.98 -20.49 -9.50
N GLY A 440 18.93 -21.15 -8.83
CA GLY A 440 20.33 -20.72 -8.79
C GLY A 440 20.62 -19.46 -7.97
N GLY A 441 21.90 -19.06 -7.99
CA GLY A 441 22.37 -17.81 -7.42
C GLY A 441 22.11 -16.60 -8.32
N THR A 442 22.49 -15.41 -7.84
CA THR A 442 22.26 -14.14 -8.54
C THR A 442 23.54 -13.70 -9.24
N ASP A 443 23.55 -13.69 -10.57
CA ASP A 443 24.61 -13.07 -11.37
C ASP A 443 24.00 -12.14 -12.42
N ALA A 444 23.99 -10.85 -12.14
CA ALA A 444 23.45 -9.85 -13.07
C ALA A 444 24.34 -9.65 -14.32
N SER A 445 25.60 -10.07 -14.30
CA SER A 445 26.53 -9.85 -15.42
C SER A 445 26.14 -10.65 -16.66
N VAL A 446 25.50 -11.82 -16.49
CA VAL A 446 25.04 -12.68 -17.60
C VAL A 446 24.07 -11.99 -18.55
N ALA A 447 23.30 -11.00 -18.06
CA ALA A 447 22.41 -10.19 -18.89
C ALA A 447 23.21 -9.26 -19.82
N TYR A 448 24.24 -8.60 -19.27
CA TYR A 448 25.12 -7.71 -20.03
C TYR A 448 26.00 -8.49 -21.01
N ASP A 449 26.59 -9.60 -20.59
CA ASP A 449 27.40 -10.46 -21.46
C ASP A 449 26.58 -10.98 -22.65
N TRP A 450 25.33 -11.34 -22.41
CA TRP A 450 24.41 -11.72 -23.47
C TRP A 450 24.10 -10.56 -24.41
N ALA A 451 23.81 -9.36 -23.88
CA ALA A 451 23.51 -8.19 -24.69
C ALA A 451 24.71 -7.81 -25.58
N ILE A 452 25.92 -7.78 -25.01
CA ILE A 452 27.18 -7.52 -25.74
C ILE A 452 27.39 -8.57 -26.84
N LYS A 453 27.24 -9.86 -26.50
CA LYS A 453 27.44 -10.96 -27.45
C LYS A 453 26.45 -10.93 -28.62
N ASN A 454 25.21 -10.49 -28.37
CA ASN A 454 24.16 -10.48 -29.38
C ASN A 454 23.94 -9.09 -30.02
N GLN A 455 24.73 -8.08 -29.63
CA GLN A 455 24.65 -6.70 -30.13
C GLN A 455 23.24 -6.09 -30.01
N VAL A 456 22.63 -6.23 -28.82
CA VAL A 456 21.25 -5.78 -28.53
C VAL A 456 21.23 -4.59 -27.58
#